data_AF-A0A7W4FI39-F1
#
_entry.id   AF-A0A7W4FI39-F1
#
_cell.length_a   1.000
_cell.length_b   1.000
_cell.length_c   1.000
_cell.angle_alpha   90.00
_cell.angle_beta   90.00
_cell.angle_gamma   90.00
#
_symmetry.space_group_name_H-M   'P 1'
#
loop_
_entity.id
_entity.type
_entity.pdbx_description
1 polymer ?
#
loop_
_entity_poly.entity_id
_entity_poly.type
_entity_poly.pdbx_seq_one_letter_code
_entity_poly.pdbx_strand_id
1 'polypeptide(L)'
;MKLMNSKIVMIIIIAIAFLSIILLVMSSLKFDYKVAFKIDNNHQSEQQYEQQDEQQAIGVMVQHLQIAINSPTDKNALHTITKFADDSRYYLMIRGWLVQKLSGVESRLNAQKSPNKRADLIAEVEALKQAIRAIDLE
;
A
#
# COMPACT_ATOMS: atom_id res chain seq x y z
N MET A 1 -38.99 -42.55 -8.66
CA MET A 1 -38.41 -41.50 -7.80
C MET A 1 -37.13 -42.06 -7.18
N LYS A 2 -35.98 -41.88 -7.86
CA LYS A 2 -34.73 -42.58 -7.57
C LYS A 2 -34.05 -41.87 -6.39
N LEU A 3 -33.79 -42.58 -5.29
CA LEU A 3 -33.09 -42.02 -4.12
C LEU A 3 -31.74 -41.47 -4.58
N MET A 4 -31.63 -40.14 -4.62
CA MET A 4 -30.39 -39.45 -4.91
C MET A 4 -29.49 -39.57 -3.68
N ASN A 5 -28.23 -39.96 -3.86
CA ASN A 5 -27.28 -40.15 -2.76
C ASN A 5 -27.24 -38.90 -1.88
N SER A 6 -27.44 -39.06 -0.57
CA SER A 6 -27.52 -37.96 0.42
C SER A 6 -26.36 -36.96 0.31
N LYS A 7 -25.15 -37.44 -0.05
CA LYS A 7 -23.97 -36.59 -0.29
C LYS A 7 -24.13 -35.63 -1.48
N ILE A 8 -24.79 -36.08 -2.56
CA ILE A 8 -25.04 -35.25 -3.76
C ILE A 8 -26.10 -34.18 -3.44
N VAL A 9 -27.13 -34.55 -2.70
CA VAL A 9 -28.17 -33.61 -2.23
C VAL A 9 -27.56 -32.51 -1.35
N MET A 10 -26.65 -32.87 -0.44
CA MET A 10 -25.96 -31.93 0.44
C MET A 10 -25.08 -30.94 -0.32
N ILE A 11 -24.33 -31.39 -1.34
CA ILE A 11 -23.48 -30.50 -2.15
C ILE A 11 -24.31 -29.48 -2.93
N ILE A 12 -25.46 -29.91 -3.49
CA ILE A 12 -26.35 -29.01 -4.25
C ILE A 12 -26.94 -27.92 -3.34
N ILE A 13 -27.35 -28.29 -2.12
CA ILE A 13 -27.90 -27.32 -1.14
C ILE A 13 -26.84 -26.28 -0.77
N ILE A 14 -25.60 -26.70 -0.53
CA ILE A 14 -24.48 -25.80 -0.22
C ILE A 14 -24.21 -24.86 -1.40
N ALA A 15 -24.17 -25.38 -2.63
CA ALA A 15 -23.93 -24.56 -3.83
C ALA A 15 -25.02 -23.49 -4.05
N ILE A 16 -26.29 -23.83 -3.82
CA ILE A 16 -27.41 -22.89 -3.93
C ILE A 16 -27.32 -21.80 -2.84
N ALA A 17 -26.93 -22.16 -1.61
CA ALA A 17 -26.75 -21.20 -0.51
C ALA A 17 -25.59 -20.23 -0.77
N PHE A 18 -24.48 -20.69 -1.36
CA PHE A 18 -23.39 -19.80 -1.77
C PHE A 18 -23.80 -18.84 -2.89
N LEU A 19 -24.57 -19.33 -3.87
CA LEU A 19 -25.05 -18.50 -4.98
C LEU A 19 -26.04 -17.41 -4.51
N SER A 20 -26.90 -17.70 -3.54
CA SER A 20 -27.83 -16.72 -2.98
C SER A 20 -27.14 -15.65 -2.14
N ILE A 21 -26.09 -16.00 -1.40
CA ILE A 21 -25.26 -15.05 -0.64
C ILE A 21 -24.54 -14.09 -1.60
N ILE A 22 -23.98 -14.59 -2.72
CA ILE A 22 -23.32 -13.74 -3.73
C ILE A 22 -24.32 -12.76 -4.36
N LEU A 23 -25.54 -13.20 -4.66
CA LEU A 23 -26.60 -12.33 -5.20
C LEU A 23 -27.07 -11.27 -4.19
N LEU A 24 -27.14 -11.60 -2.89
CA LEU A 24 -27.50 -10.66 -1.82
C LEU A 24 -26.44 -9.53 -1.67
N VAL A 25 -25.16 -9.88 -1.74
CA VAL A 25 -24.05 -8.91 -1.66
C VAL A 25 -24.05 -7.98 -2.88
N MET A 26 -24.33 -8.51 -4.08
CA MET A 26 -24.42 -7.70 -5.29
C MET A 26 -25.63 -6.76 -5.29
N SER A 27 -26.75 -7.16 -4.67
CA SER A 27 -27.93 -6.29 -4.52
C SER A 27 -27.70 -5.14 -3.52
N SER A 28 -26.81 -5.33 -2.54
CA SER A 28 -26.52 -4.34 -1.49
C SER A 28 -25.54 -3.23 -1.93
N LEU A 29 -25.01 -3.30 -3.15
CA LEU A 29 -24.09 -2.29 -3.72
C LEU A 29 -24.78 -1.21 -4.58
N LYS A 30 -26.11 -1.27 -4.75
CA LYS A 30 -26.87 -0.15 -5.33
C LYS A 30 -27.18 0.88 -4.25
N PHE A 31 -26.17 1.66 -3.87
CA PHE A 31 -26.31 2.79 -2.97
C PHE A 31 -27.07 3.91 -3.71
N ASP A 32 -28.36 4.07 -3.40
CA ASP A 32 -29.19 5.17 -3.92
C ASP A 32 -28.70 6.51 -3.33
N TYR A 33 -27.85 7.22 -4.06
CA TYR A 33 -27.51 8.61 -3.74
C TYR A 33 -28.57 9.54 -4.35
N LYS A 34 -29.69 9.72 -3.66
CA LYS A 34 -30.56 10.87 -3.94
C LYS A 34 -30.70 11.74 -2.69
N VAL A 35 -29.57 12.31 -2.28
CA VAL A 35 -29.54 13.43 -1.34
C VAL A 35 -29.82 14.70 -2.13
N ALA A 36 -31.03 15.22 -1.98
CA ALA A 36 -31.38 16.56 -2.42
C ALA A 36 -30.64 17.57 -1.53
N PHE A 37 -29.47 18.03 -1.97
CA PHE A 37 -28.70 19.10 -1.33
C PHE A 37 -28.48 20.21 -2.33
N LYS A 38 -29.23 21.29 -2.17
CA LYS A 38 -29.05 22.53 -2.93
C LYS A 38 -28.13 23.44 -2.11
N ILE A 39 -26.82 23.29 -2.29
CA ILE A 39 -25.79 24.23 -1.82
C ILE A 39 -24.81 24.48 -2.96
N ASP A 40 -24.32 25.72 -3.05
CA ASP A 40 -23.53 26.31 -4.13
C ASP A 40 -22.58 25.37 -4.90
N ASN A 41 -22.93 25.14 -6.17
CA ASN A 41 -22.29 24.16 -7.07
C ASN A 41 -20.82 24.46 -7.44
N ASN A 42 -20.29 25.66 -7.19
CA ASN A 42 -18.91 25.99 -7.57
C ASN A 42 -17.87 25.49 -6.55
N HIS A 43 -18.15 25.57 -5.25
CA HIS A 43 -17.13 25.24 -4.24
C HIS A 43 -16.99 23.72 -4.02
N GLN A 44 -18.07 22.96 -4.22
CA GLN A 44 -18.04 21.50 -4.02
C GLN A 44 -17.39 20.75 -5.20
N SER A 45 -17.47 21.28 -6.41
CA SER A 45 -16.84 20.67 -7.59
C SER A 45 -15.33 20.91 -7.57
N GLU A 46 -14.87 22.14 -7.30
CA GLU A 46 -13.45 22.48 -7.16
C GLU A 46 -12.75 21.65 -6.06
N GLN A 47 -13.36 21.52 -4.88
CA GLN A 47 -12.82 20.70 -3.80
C GLN A 47 -12.74 19.21 -4.14
N GLN A 48 -13.69 18.68 -4.92
CA GLN A 48 -13.67 17.28 -5.34
C GLN A 48 -12.59 17.02 -6.40
N TYR A 49 -12.34 17.97 -7.30
CA TYR A 49 -11.23 17.88 -8.26
C TYR A 49 -9.86 18.00 -7.58
N GLU A 50 -9.69 18.94 -6.63
CA GLU A 50 -8.47 19.07 -5.85
C GLU A 50 -8.16 17.82 -5.03
N GLN A 51 -9.17 17.22 -4.39
CA GLN A 51 -9.00 15.96 -3.66
C GLN A 51 -8.61 14.80 -4.57
N GLN A 52 -9.17 14.72 -5.78
CA GLN A 52 -8.82 13.68 -6.74
C GLN A 52 -7.37 13.85 -7.23
N ASP A 53 -6.93 15.08 -7.49
CA ASP A 53 -5.56 15.39 -7.88
C ASP A 53 -4.57 15.08 -6.75
N GLU A 54 -4.90 15.43 -5.51
CA GLU A 54 -4.08 15.12 -4.34
C GLU A 54 -3.95 13.59 -4.14
N GLN A 55 -5.04 12.83 -4.28
CA GLN A 55 -5.00 11.36 -4.19
C GLN A 55 -4.08 10.75 -5.26
N GLN A 56 -4.13 11.26 -6.49
CA GLN A 56 -3.26 10.83 -7.57
C GLN A 56 -1.80 11.15 -7.27
N ALA A 57 -1.51 12.38 -6.78
CA ALA A 57 -0.18 12.80 -6.39
C ALA A 57 0.40 11.91 -5.28
N ILE A 58 -0.40 11.59 -4.26
CA ILE A 58 -0.02 10.66 -3.18
C ILE A 58 0.28 9.27 -3.75
N GLY A 59 -0.55 8.75 -4.66
CA GLY A 59 -0.34 7.46 -5.30
C GLY A 59 0.98 7.38 -6.06
N VAL A 60 1.33 8.41 -6.82
CA VAL A 60 2.61 8.50 -7.56
C VAL A 60 3.79 8.60 -6.59
N MET A 61 3.68 9.42 -5.55
CA MET A 61 4.69 9.54 -4.49
C MET A 61 4.98 8.17 -3.85
N VAL A 62 3.94 7.45 -3.43
CA VAL A 62 4.09 6.13 -2.78
C VAL A 62 4.81 5.15 -3.69
N GLN A 63 4.53 5.17 -5.00
CA GLN A 63 5.24 4.32 -5.98
C GLN A 63 6.73 4.67 -6.08
N HIS A 64 7.06 5.96 -6.13
CA HIS A 64 8.45 6.40 -6.15
C HIS A 64 9.20 6.03 -4.87
N LEU A 65 8.57 6.24 -3.71
CA LEU A 65 9.11 5.83 -2.41
C LEU A 65 9.30 4.32 -2.33
N GLN A 66 8.34 3.53 -2.83
CA GLN A 66 8.43 2.08 -2.86
C GLN A 66 9.67 1.60 -3.63
N ILE A 67 9.95 2.20 -4.78
CA ILE A 67 11.12 1.88 -5.61
C ILE A 67 12.40 2.29 -4.88
N ALA A 68 12.46 3.52 -4.38
CA ALA A 68 13.65 4.06 -3.69
C ALA A 68 14.00 3.27 -2.43
N ILE A 69 13.02 2.94 -1.59
CA ILE A 69 13.23 2.22 -0.33
C ILE A 69 13.56 0.74 -0.58
N ASN A 70 13.04 0.13 -1.66
CA ASN A 70 13.40 -1.25 -2.02
C ASN A 70 14.79 -1.38 -2.64
N SER A 71 15.26 -0.31 -3.29
CA SER A 71 16.56 -0.25 -3.96
C SER A 71 17.37 0.94 -3.43
N PRO A 72 17.72 0.97 -2.13
CA PRO A 72 18.28 2.15 -1.48
C PRO A 72 19.70 2.50 -1.96
N THR A 73 20.39 1.55 -2.60
CA THR A 73 21.69 1.76 -3.24
C THR A 73 21.60 2.37 -4.64
N ASP A 74 20.38 2.54 -5.18
CA ASP A 74 20.19 3.27 -6.43
C ASP A 74 20.55 4.76 -6.25
N LYS A 75 21.20 5.31 -7.27
CA LYS A 75 21.68 6.69 -7.31
C LYS A 75 20.59 7.74 -7.04
N ASN A 76 19.33 7.47 -7.39
CA ASN A 76 18.21 8.39 -7.20
C ASN A 76 17.40 8.13 -5.93
N ALA A 77 17.69 7.04 -5.21
CA ALA A 77 16.90 6.63 -4.05
C ALA A 77 16.94 7.68 -2.93
N LEU A 78 18.15 8.11 -2.54
CA LEU A 78 18.33 9.11 -1.49
C LEU A 78 17.59 10.41 -1.81
N HIS A 79 17.75 10.93 -3.03
CA HIS A 79 17.07 12.16 -3.46
C HIS A 79 15.54 12.01 -3.44
N THR A 80 15.02 10.85 -3.86
CA THR A 80 13.57 10.58 -3.86
C THR A 80 13.03 10.55 -2.44
N ILE A 81 13.74 9.89 -1.52
CA ILE A 81 13.36 9.78 -0.12
C ILE A 81 13.35 11.15 0.56
N THR A 82 14.43 11.94 0.41
CA THR A 82 14.52 13.26 1.03
C THR A 82 13.48 14.23 0.45
N LYS A 83 13.29 14.23 -0.87
CA LYS A 83 12.29 15.06 -1.55
C LYS A 83 10.88 14.92 -0.95
N PHE A 84 10.46 13.69 -0.65
CA PHE A 84 9.12 13.45 -0.12
C PHE A 84 9.05 13.51 1.41
N ALA A 85 10.18 13.37 2.11
CA ALA A 85 10.24 13.50 3.56
C ALA A 85 10.22 14.97 4.04
N ASP A 86 10.57 15.91 3.17
CA ASP A 86 10.47 17.37 3.41
C ASP A 86 9.03 17.80 3.75
N ASP A 87 8.03 17.08 3.23
CA ASP A 87 6.65 17.25 3.65
C ASP A 87 6.39 16.52 4.98
N SER A 88 6.23 17.31 6.04
CA SER A 88 5.96 16.81 7.39
C SER A 88 4.76 15.88 7.51
N ARG A 89 3.79 15.94 6.57
CA ARG A 89 2.63 15.02 6.54
C ARG A 89 3.05 13.58 6.27
N TYR A 90 4.14 13.38 5.54
CA TYR A 90 4.61 12.05 5.13
C TYR A 90 5.87 11.60 5.87
N TYR A 91 6.57 12.50 6.56
CA TYR A 91 7.79 12.21 7.32
C TYR A 91 7.67 10.94 8.18
N LEU A 92 6.65 10.84 9.04
CA LEU A 92 6.48 9.69 9.94
C LEU A 92 6.28 8.37 9.19
N MET A 93 5.53 8.40 8.08
CA MET A 93 5.31 7.23 7.23
C MET A 93 6.61 6.77 6.58
N ILE A 94 7.35 7.71 5.98
CA ILE A 94 8.61 7.43 5.29
C ILE A 94 9.65 6.89 6.27
N ARG A 95 9.79 7.54 7.44
CA ARG A 95 10.72 7.12 8.49
C ARG A 95 10.37 5.72 9.02
N GLY A 96 9.09 5.46 9.30
CA GLY A 96 8.63 4.14 9.73
C GLY A 96 8.98 3.05 8.71
N TRP A 97 8.78 3.33 7.42
CA TRP A 97 9.11 2.39 6.36
C TRP A 97 10.61 2.12 6.26
N LEU A 98 11.45 3.15 6.31
CA LEU A 98 12.91 3.01 6.29
C LEU A 98 13.40 2.16 7.46
N VAL A 99 12.88 2.40 8.67
CA VAL A 99 13.23 1.62 9.87
C VAL A 99 12.80 0.16 9.73
N GLN A 100 11.60 -0.11 9.23
CA GLN A 100 11.12 -1.47 8.99
C GLN A 100 12.00 -2.19 7.95
N LYS A 101 12.32 -1.52 6.84
CA LYS A 101 13.19 -2.06 5.80
C LYS A 101 14.59 -2.35 6.35
N LEU A 102 15.19 -1.40 7.09
CA LEU A 102 16.49 -1.56 7.73
C LEU A 102 16.53 -2.79 8.63
N SER A 103 15.57 -2.92 9.54
CA SER A 103 15.46 -4.08 10.44
C SER A 103 15.40 -5.41 9.66
N GLY A 104 14.63 -5.45 8.57
CA GLY A 104 14.56 -6.64 7.70
C GLY A 104 15.90 -6.98 7.02
N VAL A 105 16.63 -5.97 6.55
CA VAL A 105 17.95 -6.17 5.90
C VAL A 105 19.00 -6.57 6.93
N GLU A 106 19.02 -5.97 8.12
CA GLU A 106 19.92 -6.34 9.22
C GLU A 106 19.70 -7.79 9.67
N SER A 107 18.45 -8.22 9.77
CA SER A 107 18.11 -9.63 10.05
C SER A 107 18.69 -10.58 8.99
N ARG A 108 18.51 -10.25 7.70
CA ARG A 108 19.09 -11.02 6.58
C ARG A 108 20.62 -11.03 6.63
N LEU A 109 21.24 -9.91 6.95
CA LEU A 109 22.70 -9.77 7.08
C LEU A 109 23.24 -10.67 8.20
N ASN A 110 22.56 -10.70 9.34
CA ASN A 110 22.95 -11.53 10.48
C ASN A 110 22.86 -13.03 10.17
N ALA A 111 21.86 -13.44 9.37
CA ALA A 111 21.70 -14.83 8.94
C ALA A 111 22.61 -15.23 7.76
N GLN A 112 23.23 -14.27 7.06
CA GLN A 112 23.97 -14.52 5.82
C GLN A 112 25.40 -15.02 6.08
N LYS A 113 25.75 -16.17 5.50
CA LYS A 113 27.09 -16.79 5.59
C LYS A 113 27.99 -16.50 4.40
N SER A 114 27.42 -16.24 3.22
CA SER A 114 28.19 -15.99 1.99
C SER A 114 28.80 -14.57 2.00
N PRO A 115 30.13 -14.41 1.87
CA PRO A 115 30.79 -13.11 1.90
C PRO A 115 30.25 -12.11 0.87
N ASN A 116 30.04 -12.55 -0.36
CA ASN A 116 29.54 -11.68 -1.43
C ASN A 116 28.15 -11.14 -1.12
N LYS A 117 27.22 -12.01 -0.70
CA LYS A 117 25.86 -11.60 -0.31
C LYS A 117 25.85 -10.73 0.94
N ARG A 118 26.82 -10.88 1.85
CA ARG A 118 26.97 -9.99 3.00
C ARG A 118 27.38 -8.59 2.55
N ALA A 119 28.29 -8.45 1.59
CA ALA A 119 28.71 -7.15 1.08
C ALA A 119 27.54 -6.35 0.50
N ASP A 120 26.68 -7.00 -0.30
CA ASP A 120 25.48 -6.36 -0.86
C ASP A 120 24.52 -5.88 0.26
N LEU A 121 24.29 -6.73 1.28
CA LEU A 121 23.43 -6.39 2.41
C LEU A 121 24.01 -5.28 3.29
N ILE A 122 25.35 -5.22 3.45
CA ILE A 122 26.02 -4.13 4.16
C ILE A 122 25.80 -2.82 3.41
N ALA A 123 25.95 -2.81 2.08
CA ALA A 123 25.69 -1.61 1.28
C ALA A 123 24.22 -1.17 1.39
N GLU A 124 23.28 -2.11 1.39
CA GLU A 124 21.85 -1.84 1.59
C GLU A 124 21.58 -1.24 2.98
N VAL A 125 22.19 -1.79 4.05
CA VAL A 125 22.10 -1.25 5.43
C VAL A 125 22.64 0.17 5.53
N GLU A 126 23.83 0.43 4.99
CA GLU A 126 24.45 1.75 5.10
C GLU A 126 23.70 2.81 4.30
N ALA A 127 23.17 2.45 3.12
CA ALA A 127 22.31 3.33 2.34
C ALA A 127 21.01 3.69 3.09
N LEU A 128 20.37 2.72 3.74
CA LEU A 128 19.16 2.95 4.55
C LEU A 128 19.45 3.83 5.78
N LYS A 129 20.57 3.58 6.48
CA LYS A 129 21.01 4.44 7.59
C LYS A 129 21.30 5.86 7.13
N GLN A 130 21.94 6.03 5.96
CA GLN A 130 22.17 7.34 5.37
C GLN A 130 20.85 8.05 5.06
N ALA A 131 19.88 7.36 4.47
CA ALA A 131 18.57 7.92 4.18
C ALA A 131 17.84 8.37 5.47
N ILE A 132 17.84 7.56 6.52
CA ILE A 132 17.24 7.93 7.82
C ILE A 132 17.92 9.17 8.40
N ARG A 133 19.27 9.22 8.40
CA ARG A 133 19.99 10.40 8.88
C ARG A 133 19.66 11.65 8.06
N ALA A 134 19.54 11.52 6.74
CA ALA A 134 19.24 12.64 5.87
C ALA A 134 17.87 13.25 6.18
N ILE A 135 16.85 12.42 6.44
CA ILE A 135 15.50 12.94 6.75
C ILE A 135 15.33 13.40 8.20
N ASP A 136 16.18 12.95 9.12
CA ASP A 136 16.14 13.36 10.54
C ASP A 136 16.91 14.68 10.79
N LEU A 137 17.70 15.17 9.83
CA LEU A 137 18.51 16.40 9.92
C LEU A 137 17.86 17.63 9.27
N GLU A 138 16.83 17.42 8.45
CA GLU A 138 15.97 18.49 7.90
C GLU A 138 14.86 18.83 8.92
#